data_AF-A0A9X1DIJ3-F1
#
_entry.id   AF-A0A9X1DIJ3-F1
#
_cell.length_a   1.000
_cell.length_b   1.000
_cell.length_c   1.000
_cell.angle_alpha   90.00
_cell.angle_beta   90.00
_cell.angle_gamma   90.00
#
_symmetry.space_group_name_H-M   'P 1'
#
loop_
_entity.id
_entity.type
_entity.pdbx_description
1 polymer ?
#
loop_
_entity_poly.entity_id
_entity_poly.type
_entity_poly.pdbx_seq_one_letter_code
_entity_poly.pdbx_strand_id
1 'polypeptide(L)' 'MERTIKSFEVIAEATNPFIYTFEVGKEFGGQPVDDIIEHDGVFKLFNRKDEHITEINLPVVSVNYEYPLAAVN' A
#
# COMPACT_ATOMS: atom_id res chain seq x y z
N MET A 1 -4.12 -16.33 -9.32
CA MET A 1 -4.90 -15.61 -8.29
C MET A 1 -4.26 -14.24 -8.19
N GLU A 2 -4.98 -13.20 -8.60
CA GLU A 2 -4.56 -11.82 -8.36
C GLU A 2 -4.54 -11.61 -6.83
N ARG A 3 -3.46 -11.01 -6.33
CA ARG A 3 -3.30 -10.67 -4.92
C ARG A 3 -3.42 -9.16 -4.83
N THR A 4 -4.34 -8.67 -4.02
CA THR A 4 -4.49 -7.23 -3.79
C THR A 4 -3.66 -6.87 -2.56
N ILE A 5 -2.88 -5.79 -2.64
CA ILE A 5 -2.13 -5.30 -1.48
C ILE A 5 -3.12 -4.59 -0.57
N LYS A 6 -3.27 -5.08 0.66
CA LYS A 6 -4.11 -4.45 1.68
C LYS A 6 -3.35 -3.36 2.41
N SER A 7 -2.10 -3.66 2.77
CA SER A 7 -1.21 -2.72 3.44
C SER A 7 0.24 -3.10 3.25
N PHE A 8 1.13 -2.13 3.47
CA PHE A 8 2.57 -2.38 3.55
C PHE A 8 3.21 -1.47 4.60
N GLU A 9 4.32 -1.94 5.14
CA GLU A 9 5.08 -1.25 6.17
C GLU A 9 6.42 -0.79 5.61
N VAL A 10 6.79 0.44 5.92
CA VAL A 10 8.08 1.03 5.52
C VAL A 10 8.85 1.55 6.72
N ILE A 11 10.16 1.64 6.58
CA ILE A 11 11.01 2.41 7.49
C ILE A 11 11.01 3.86 7.01
N ALA A 12 10.39 4.73 7.81
CA ALA A 12 10.41 6.18 7.60
C ALA A 12 11.50 6.83 8.45
N GLU A 13 12.03 7.97 7.98
CA GLU A 13 13.10 8.77 8.58
C GLU A 13 14.48 8.08 8.71
N ALA A 14 15.53 8.76 8.24
CA ALA A 14 16.88 8.19 8.22
C ALA A 14 17.58 8.27 9.59
N THR A 15 17.26 9.27 10.41
CA THR A 15 17.97 9.56 11.67
C THR A 15 17.27 8.99 12.91
N ASN A 16 15.96 8.79 12.86
CA ASN A 16 15.18 8.14 13.91
C ASN A 16 14.14 7.21 13.25
N PRO A 17 14.55 6.00 12.83
CA PRO A 17 13.73 5.13 12.03
C PRO A 17 12.49 4.68 12.81
N PHE A 18 11.32 4.84 12.20
CA PHE A 18 10.07 4.29 12.69
C PHE A 18 9.34 3.53 11.59
N ILE A 19 8.49 2.59 11.99
CA ILE A 19 7.64 1.85 11.06
C ILE A 19 6.39 2.66 10.77
N TYR A 20 6.14 2.93 9.50
CA TYR A 20 4.89 3.52 9.03
C TYR A 20 4.13 2.53 8.17
N THR A 21 2.82 2.42 8.42
CA THR A 21 1.94 1.51 7.70
C THR A 21 1.06 2.30 6.73
N PHE A 22 1.14 1.96 5.45
CA PHE A 22 0.19 2.39 4.43
C PHE A 22 -0.87 1.31 4.25
N GLU A 23 -2.15 1.68 4.21
CA GLU A 23 -3.26 0.72 4.19
C GLU A 23 -4.43 1.25 3.35
N VAL A 24 -5.05 0.36 2.57
CA VAL A 24 -6.31 0.62 1.87
C VAL A 24 -7.43 0.94 2.87
N GLY A 25 -8.18 1.99 2.61
CA GLY A 25 -9.23 2.51 3.49
C GLY A 25 -8.75 3.55 4.50
N LYS A 26 -7.45 3.89 4.53
CA LYS A 26 -6.91 5.01 5.30
C LYS A 26 -6.77 6.25 4.43
N GLU A 27 -6.73 7.41 5.07
CA GLU A 27 -6.42 8.67 4.38
C GLU A 27 -4.92 8.93 4.36
N PHE A 28 -4.42 9.36 3.20
CA PHE A 28 -3.07 9.86 3.01
C PHE A 28 -3.12 11.15 2.20
N GLY A 29 -2.42 12.20 2.66
CA GLY A 29 -2.42 13.49 1.95
C GLY A 29 -3.80 14.15 1.83
N GLY A 30 -4.77 13.80 2.69
CA GLY A 30 -6.14 14.28 2.62
C GLY A 30 -7.03 13.55 1.60
N GLN A 31 -6.57 12.42 1.07
CA GLN A 31 -7.31 11.58 0.14
C GLN A 31 -7.41 10.14 0.68
N PRO A 32 -8.57 9.47 0.56
CA PRO A 32 -8.67 8.05 0.89
C PRO A 32 -7.85 7.23 -0.11
N VAL A 33 -7.09 6.27 0.40
CA VAL A 33 -6.40 5.23 -0.38
C VAL A 33 -7.40 4.11 -0.64
N ASP A 34 -7.76 3.89 -1.90
CA ASP A 34 -8.66 2.82 -2.31
C ASP A 34 -7.90 1.64 -2.92
N ASP A 35 -6.71 1.87 -3.48
CA ASP A 35 -5.88 0.80 -4.04
C ASP A 35 -4.38 1.06 -3.85
N ILE A 36 -3.61 -0.03 -3.82
CA ILE A 36 -2.15 -0.04 -3.67
C ILE A 36 -1.58 -0.97 -4.73
N ILE A 37 -0.74 -0.42 -5.61
CA ILE A 37 -0.07 -1.17 -6.68
C ILE A 37 1.44 -1.09 -6.49
N GLU A 38 2.11 -2.24 -6.57
CA GLU A 38 3.57 -2.32 -6.63
C GLU A 38 4.02 -2.44 -8.09
N HIS A 39 4.98 -1.61 -8.48
CA HIS A 39 5.60 -1.67 -9.80
C HIS A 39 7.08 -1.33 -9.68
N ASP A 40 7.95 -2.24 -10.13
CA ASP A 40 9.40 -2.11 -10.07
C ASP A 40 9.94 -1.79 -8.65
N GLY A 41 9.33 -2.39 -7.63
CA GLY A 41 9.66 -2.18 -6.22
C GLY A 41 9.13 -0.88 -5.61
N VAL A 42 8.39 -0.07 -6.38
CA VAL A 42 7.78 1.18 -5.92
C VAL A 42 6.30 0.96 -5.65
N PHE A 43 5.86 1.32 -4.45
CA PHE A 43 4.47 1.23 -4.05
C PHE A 43 3.75 2.53 -4.38
N LYS A 44 2.63 2.43 -5.07
CA LYS A 44 1.82 3.56 -5.53
C LYS A 44 0.43 3.48 -4.91
N LEU A 45 -0.03 4.61 -4.37
CA LEU A 45 -1.35 4.73 -3.77
C LEU A 45 -2.32 5.37 -4.76
N PHE A 46 -3.53 4.82 -4.86
CA PHE A 46 -4.58 5.34 -5.74
C PHE A 46 -5.87 5.59 -4.95
N ASN A 47 -6.64 6.57 -5.40
CA ASN A 47 -7.98 6.85 -4.86
C ASN A 47 -9.07 6.10 -5.63
N ARG A 48 -10.32 6.22 -5.17
CA ARG A 48 -11.50 5.57 -5.79
C ARG A 48 -11.74 5.87 -7.28
N LYS A 49 -11.14 6.94 -7.82
CA LYS A 49 -11.23 7.32 -9.24
C LYS A 49 -10.05 6.79 -10.06
N ASP A 50 -9.23 5.91 -9.48
CA ASP A 50 -7.95 5.44 -10.02
C ASP A 50 -6.94 6.58 -10.25
N GLU A 51 -7.11 7.71 -9.55
CA GLU A 51 -6.15 8.80 -9.61
C GLU A 51 -4.99 8.51 -8.66
N HIS A 52 -3.79 8.67 -9.17
CA HIS A 52 -2.56 8.50 -8.42
C HIS A 52 -2.43 9.55 -7.31
N ILE A 53 -2.29 9.11 -6.06
CA ILE A 53 -2.10 9.95 -4.88
C ILE A 53 -0.60 10.24 -4.69
N THR A 54 0.22 9.19 -4.58
CA THR A 54 1.67 9.30 -4.34
C THR A 54 2.40 7.99 -4.63
N GLU A 55 3.72 8.10 -4.81
CA GLU A 55 4.66 6.98 -4.87
C GLU A 55 5.48 6.93 -3.59
N ILE A 56 5.68 5.74 -3.03
CA ILE A 56 6.45 5.51 -1.82
C ILE A 56 7.78 4.84 -2.19
N ASN A 57 8.84 5.65 -2.15
CA ASN A 57 10.23 5.24 -2.38
C ASN A 57 10.96 5.08 -1.04
N LEU A 58 10.43 4.24 -0.16
CA LEU A 58 11.00 3.95 1.16
C LEU A 58 11.31 2.46 1.30
N PRO A 59 12.29 2.07 2.13
CA PRO A 59 12.57 0.65 2.39
C PRO A 59 11.36 -0.06 2.97
N VAL A 60 10.86 -1.06 2.24
CA VAL A 60 9.70 -1.86 2.65
C VAL A 60 10.14 -3.00 3.56
N VAL A 61 9.42 -3.17 4.66
CA VAL A 61 9.68 -4.20 5.68
C VAL A 61 8.71 -5.37 5.54
N SER A 62 7.44 -5.08 5.27
CA SER A 62 6.40 -6.10 5.15
C SER A 62 5.31 -5.67 4.17
N VAL A 63 4.67 -6.65 3.54
CA VAL A 63 3.53 -6.44 2.65
C VAL A 63 2.44 -7.43 3.03
N ASN A 64 1.25 -6.91 3.32
CA ASN A 64 0.07 -7.71 3.62
C ASN A 64 -0.84 -7.76 2.39
N TYR A 65 -1.12 -8.97 1.94
CA TYR A 65 -1.99 -9.23 0.80
C TYR A 65 -3.36 -9.72 1.27
N GLU A 66 -4.40 -9.26 0.59
CA GLU A 66 -5.70 -9.90 0.62
C GLU A 66 -5.76 -10.97 -0.47
N TYR A 67 -6.22 -12.16 -0.07
CA TYR A 67 -6.47 -13.25 -0.98
C TYR A 67 -7.96 -13.29 -1.23
N PRO A 68 -8.43 -13.20 -2.49
CA PRO A 68 -9.82 -13.51 -2.78
C PRO A 68 -10.06 -14.92 -2.27
N LEU A 69 -10.99 -15.07 -1.32
CA LEU A 69 -11.44 -16.40 -0.86
C LEU A 69 -11.84 -17.14 -2.13
N ALA A 70 -11.03 -18.12 -2.53
CA ALA A 70 -11.38 -19.00 -3.63
C ALA A 70 -12.75 -19.54 -3.25
N ALA A 71 -13.77 -19.25 -4.08
CA ALA A 71 -15.09 -19.84 -3.92
C ALA A 71 -14.87 -21.35 -3.85
N VAL A 72 -14.97 -21.89 -2.63
CA VAL A 72 -14.89 -23.32 -2.41
C VAL A 72 -16.20 -23.84 -2.98
N ASN A 73 -16.12 -24.39 -4.19
CA ASN A 73 -17.21 -25.05 -4.89
C ASN A 73 -17.89 -26.11 -4.04
#